data_AF-A0A432MJ76-F1
#
_entry.id   AF-A0A432MJ76-F1
#
_cell.length_a   1.000
_cell.length_b   1.000
_cell.length_c   1.000
_cell.angle_alpha   90.00
_cell.angle_beta   90.00
_cell.angle_gamma   90.00
#
_symmetry.space_group_name_H-M   'P 1'
#
loop_
_entity.id
_entity.type
_entity.pdbx_description
1 polymer ?
#
loop_
_entity_poly.entity_id
_entity_poly.type
_entity_poly.pdbx_seq_one_letter_code
_entity_poly.pdbx_strand_id
1 'polypeptide(L)'
;MPPRLVSLGILLLWAVSASSLLVRDVLPDLLVGPPPDLRDVARADDSAGPTRWTILVDDPSAEDPDDLRAVGLAVTETDRMPDGHVRLGSEVVFDAGAMLQRTPLEGTDGQRLVVKSVLDVDQAGNLNMLRTAVRIEGDPSELLILEGHLEDDAIAITARGPMLVFGERTFRFPYRARGMVQNSLSPLERIPGLHVGQRWESRVVSPLTGRVETVHVEVTDRNVMVPWGDGLVPTFLIETRMALPMRVVRARTWARESDGLVLRQEVPLMIVTLVLERQPPPPGAVENR
;
A
#
# COMPACT_ATOMS: atom_id res chain seq x y z
N MET A 1 50.73 28.31 -6.19
CA MET A 1 49.45 28.33 -6.95
C MET A 1 49.35 27.04 -7.72
N PRO A 2 48.23 26.29 -7.63
CA PRO A 2 48.08 25.07 -8.41
C PRO A 2 48.23 25.34 -9.92
N PRO A 3 48.81 24.42 -10.70
CA PRO A 3 48.92 24.59 -12.15
C PRO A 3 47.54 24.78 -12.76
N ARG A 4 47.38 25.71 -13.71
CA ARG A 4 46.09 26.03 -14.34
C ARG A 4 45.38 24.79 -14.91
N LEU A 5 46.14 23.82 -15.42
CA LEU A 5 45.63 22.54 -15.93
C LEU A 5 45.00 21.68 -14.82
N VAL A 6 45.59 21.68 -13.62
CA VAL A 6 45.05 20.96 -12.46
C VAL A 6 43.72 21.59 -12.02
N SER A 7 43.67 22.93 -11.94
CA SER A 7 42.43 23.64 -11.63
C SER A 7 41.34 23.40 -12.67
N LEU A 8 41.69 23.38 -13.97
CA LEU A 8 40.74 23.06 -15.04
C LEU A 8 40.21 21.63 -14.92
N GLY A 9 41.08 20.66 -14.63
CA GLY A 9 40.70 19.26 -14.42
C GLY A 9 39.73 19.08 -13.25
N ILE A 10 39.98 19.78 -12.13
CA ILE A 10 39.09 19.76 -10.97
C ILE A 10 37.72 20.36 -11.34
N LEU A 11 37.67 21.51 -12.01
CA LEU A 11 36.40 22.13 -12.43
C LEU A 11 35.60 21.23 -13.37
N LEU A 12 36.25 20.59 -14.34
CA LEU A 12 35.59 19.65 -15.25
C LEU A 12 35.03 18.45 -14.50
N LEU A 13 35.80 17.86 -13.58
CA LEU A 13 35.32 16.76 -12.75
C LEU A 13 34.09 17.17 -11.94
N TRP A 14 34.14 18.34 -11.29
CA TRP A 14 33.01 18.88 -10.54
C TRP A 14 31.78 19.12 -11.41
N ALA A 15 31.94 19.70 -12.60
CA ALA A 15 30.84 19.94 -13.52
C ALA A 15 30.20 18.62 -13.99
N VAL A 16 31.01 17.60 -14.29
CA VAL A 16 30.52 16.27 -14.67
C VAL A 16 29.81 15.59 -13.51
N SER A 17 30.38 15.60 -12.30
CA SER A 17 29.76 15.02 -11.11
C SER A 17 28.45 15.73 -10.76
N ALA A 18 28.43 17.06 -10.76
CA ALA A 18 27.22 17.84 -10.47
C ALA A 18 26.13 17.62 -11.53
N SER A 19 26.49 17.59 -12.81
CA SER A 19 25.55 17.31 -13.90
C SER A 19 25.01 15.88 -13.80
N SER A 20 25.86 14.91 -13.45
CA SER A 20 25.44 13.52 -13.23
C SER A 20 24.47 13.39 -12.06
N LEU A 21 24.69 14.13 -10.96
CA LEU A 21 23.76 14.14 -9.82
C LEU A 21 22.44 14.82 -10.21
N LEU A 22 22.50 15.94 -10.92
CA LEU A 22 21.29 16.67 -11.33
C LEU A 22 20.43 15.83 -12.27
N VAL A 23 21.04 15.17 -13.26
CA VAL A 23 20.33 14.29 -14.20
C VAL A 23 19.76 13.04 -13.52
N ARG A 24 20.46 12.50 -12.52
CA ARG A 24 20.05 11.26 -11.85
C ARG A 24 19.02 11.49 -10.73
N ASP A 25 19.19 12.57 -9.97
CA ASP A 25 18.50 12.76 -8.68
C ASP A 25 17.48 13.91 -8.70
N VAL A 26 17.57 14.87 -9.63
CA VAL A 26 16.69 16.06 -9.65
C VAL A 26 15.82 16.13 -10.90
N LEU A 27 16.40 15.88 -12.07
CA LEU A 27 15.69 15.98 -13.34
C LEU A 27 14.49 15.01 -13.47
N PRO A 28 14.55 13.75 -12.99
CA PRO A 28 13.41 12.84 -13.07
C PRO A 28 12.19 13.40 -12.33
N ASP A 29 12.38 13.88 -11.10
CA ASP A 29 11.28 14.43 -10.29
C ASP A 29 10.66 15.68 -10.94
N LEU A 30 11.47 16.50 -11.62
CA LEU A 30 10.99 17.69 -12.34
C LEU A 30 10.22 17.34 -13.63
N LEU A 31 10.58 16.25 -14.31
CA LEU A 31 9.97 15.86 -15.58
C LEU A 31 8.70 15.02 -15.39
N VAL A 32 8.66 14.20 -14.35
CA VAL A 32 7.59 13.22 -14.14
C VAL A 32 6.46 13.78 -13.25
N GLY A 33 6.73 14.85 -12.50
CA GLY A 33 5.75 15.52 -11.64
C GLY A 33 5.72 14.96 -10.22
N PRO A 34 4.96 15.60 -9.31
CA PRO A 34 4.90 15.20 -7.92
C PRO A 34 4.29 13.79 -7.78
N PRO A 35 4.75 12.98 -6.83
CA PRO A 35 4.12 11.71 -6.54
C PRO A 35 2.72 11.91 -5.94
N PRO A 36 1.84 10.91 -6.04
CA PRO A 36 0.52 10.96 -5.41
C PRO A 36 0.66 11.14 -3.90
N ASP A 37 -0.15 12.03 -3.33
CA ASP A 37 -0.23 12.24 -1.89
C ASP A 37 -1.56 11.72 -1.31
N LEU A 38 -1.69 11.73 0.02
CA LEU A 38 -2.88 11.22 0.69
C LEU A 38 -4.15 12.03 0.35
N ARG A 39 -3.99 13.32 0.01
CA ARG A 39 -5.09 14.18 -0.45
C ARG A 39 -5.60 13.74 -1.80
N ASP A 40 -4.68 13.41 -2.71
CA ASP A 40 -5.01 12.97 -4.06
C ASP A 40 -5.78 11.65 -3.99
N VAL A 41 -5.30 10.69 -3.19
CA VAL A 41 -5.98 9.40 -2.96
C VAL A 41 -7.37 9.62 -2.35
N ALA A 42 -7.48 10.43 -1.29
CA ALA A 42 -8.75 10.70 -0.62
C ALA A 42 -9.79 11.40 -1.53
N ARG A 43 -9.35 12.16 -2.53
CA ARG A 43 -10.23 12.88 -3.47
C ARG A 43 -10.57 12.08 -4.71
N ALA A 44 -9.68 11.19 -5.13
CA ALA A 44 -9.87 10.46 -6.37
C ALA A 44 -10.87 9.31 -6.21
N ASP A 45 -11.23 8.95 -4.98
CA ASP A 45 -12.34 8.06 -4.75
C ASP A 45 -13.69 8.80 -4.84
N ASP A 46 -14.36 8.59 -5.97
CA ASP A 46 -15.74 8.98 -6.27
C ASP A 46 -16.62 7.73 -6.45
N SER A 47 -16.17 6.55 -6.00
CA SER A 47 -16.97 5.33 -6.10
C SER A 47 -18.27 5.49 -5.31
N ALA A 48 -19.40 5.31 -5.99
CA ALA A 48 -20.73 5.52 -5.40
C ALA A 48 -21.16 4.39 -4.43
N GLY A 49 -20.21 3.57 -3.96
CA GLY A 49 -20.49 2.44 -3.10
C GLY A 49 -19.27 1.55 -2.84
N PRO A 50 -19.46 0.51 -2.01
CA PRO A 50 -18.36 -0.32 -1.54
C PRO A 50 -17.72 -1.13 -2.67
N THR A 51 -16.39 -1.15 -2.68
CA THR A 51 -15.59 -1.95 -3.60
C THR A 51 -15.26 -3.30 -2.96
N ARG A 52 -15.44 -4.38 -3.72
CA ARG A 52 -15.12 -5.74 -3.28
C ARG A 52 -13.82 -6.22 -3.88
N TRP A 53 -13.10 -7.01 -3.09
CA TRP A 53 -11.83 -7.60 -3.43
C TRP A 53 -11.83 -9.08 -3.07
N THR A 54 -11.24 -9.89 -3.93
CA THR A 54 -10.92 -11.29 -3.63
C THR A 54 -9.48 -11.35 -3.13
N ILE A 55 -9.26 -12.06 -2.01
CA ILE A 55 -7.93 -12.28 -1.46
C ILE A 55 -7.48 -13.67 -1.89
N LEU A 56 -6.35 -13.72 -2.58
CA LEU A 56 -5.78 -14.91 -3.16
C LEU A 56 -4.39 -15.18 -2.57
N VAL A 57 -3.94 -16.42 -2.63
CA VAL A 57 -2.59 -16.88 -2.31
C VAL A 57 -2.15 -17.90 -3.36
N ASP A 58 -0.85 -18.05 -3.60
CA ASP A 58 -0.33 -19.09 -4.50
C ASP A 58 -0.89 -20.48 -4.14
N ASP A 59 -1.37 -21.25 -5.13
CA ASP A 59 -1.78 -22.64 -4.91
C ASP A 59 -0.59 -23.58 -5.12
N PRO A 60 -0.01 -24.16 -4.05
CA PRO A 60 1.13 -25.06 -4.17
C PRO A 60 0.78 -26.40 -4.84
N SER A 61 -0.51 -26.67 -5.11
CA SER A 61 -0.98 -27.88 -5.78
C SER A 61 -1.24 -27.68 -7.27
N ALA A 62 -1.24 -26.44 -7.74
CA ALA A 62 -1.52 -26.15 -9.13
C ALA A 62 -0.33 -26.54 -10.02
N GLU A 63 -0.65 -26.94 -11.26
CA GLU A 63 0.37 -27.23 -12.27
C GLU A 63 1.00 -25.93 -12.81
N ASP A 64 0.23 -24.83 -12.80
CA ASP A 64 0.70 -23.50 -13.17
C ASP A 64 1.15 -22.73 -11.92
N PRO A 65 2.40 -22.22 -11.85
CA PRO A 65 2.85 -21.39 -10.74
C PRO A 65 2.07 -20.07 -10.58
N ASP A 66 1.31 -19.64 -11.59
CA ASP A 66 0.46 -18.44 -11.52
C ASP A 66 -0.98 -18.73 -11.06
N ASP A 67 -1.32 -19.99 -10.78
CA ASP A 67 -2.63 -20.35 -10.25
C ASP A 67 -2.75 -19.93 -8.78
N LEU A 68 -3.73 -19.07 -8.53
CA LEU A 68 -4.01 -18.52 -7.21
C LEU A 68 -5.29 -19.10 -6.64
N ARG A 69 -5.30 -19.36 -5.33
CA ARG A 69 -6.46 -19.84 -4.59
C ARG A 69 -7.04 -18.76 -3.69
N ALA A 70 -8.36 -18.63 -3.70
CA ALA A 70 -9.07 -17.70 -2.82
C ALA A 70 -9.04 -18.14 -1.35
N VAL A 71 -8.66 -17.22 -0.48
CA VAL A 71 -8.59 -17.41 0.98
C VAL A 71 -9.44 -16.41 1.75
N GLY A 72 -9.99 -15.39 1.09
CA GLY A 72 -10.79 -14.38 1.75
C GLY A 72 -11.37 -13.32 0.80
N LEU A 73 -11.99 -12.32 1.41
CA LEU A 73 -12.59 -11.17 0.76
C LEU A 73 -12.20 -9.90 1.50
N ALA A 74 -12.12 -8.78 0.79
CA ALA A 74 -12.08 -7.47 1.42
C ALA A 74 -13.15 -6.56 0.82
N VAL A 75 -13.64 -5.63 1.63
CA VAL A 75 -14.53 -4.55 1.23
C VAL A 75 -13.87 -3.24 1.62
N THR A 76 -13.82 -2.29 0.70
CA THR A 76 -13.38 -0.92 0.95
C THR A 76 -14.52 0.04 0.67
N GLU A 77 -14.57 1.13 1.42
CA GLU A 77 -15.59 2.17 1.29
C GLU A 77 -14.97 3.52 1.64
N THR A 78 -15.39 4.56 0.93
CA THR A 78 -14.93 5.93 1.18
C THR A 78 -16.12 6.83 1.47
N ASP A 79 -16.12 7.38 2.68
CA ASP A 79 -17.14 8.30 3.15
C ASP A 79 -16.59 9.72 3.19
N ARG A 80 -17.26 10.65 2.50
CA ARG A 80 -16.99 12.09 2.62
C ARG A 80 -17.86 12.66 3.72
N MET A 81 -17.23 13.20 4.75
CA MET A 81 -17.92 13.79 5.88
C MET A 81 -18.36 15.24 5.57
N PRO A 82 -19.43 15.76 6.23
CA PRO A 82 -19.92 17.12 5.99
C PRO A 82 -18.91 18.22 6.31
N ASP A 83 -17.96 17.94 7.20
CA ASP A 83 -16.83 18.79 7.56
C ASP A 83 -15.66 18.65 6.58
N GLY A 84 -15.85 18.01 5.42
CA GLY A 84 -14.84 17.84 4.38
C GLY A 84 -13.72 16.86 4.71
N HIS A 85 -13.78 16.15 5.85
CA HIS A 85 -12.93 15.00 6.10
C HIS A 85 -13.31 13.85 5.16
N VAL A 86 -12.33 13.00 4.87
CA VAL A 86 -12.53 11.77 4.11
C VAL A 86 -12.17 10.59 4.99
N ARG A 87 -13.09 9.65 5.12
CA ARG A 87 -12.90 8.41 5.85
C ARG A 87 -12.78 7.25 4.87
N LEU A 88 -11.64 6.59 4.87
CA LEU A 88 -11.40 5.36 4.12
C LEU A 88 -11.58 4.17 5.06
N GLY A 89 -12.65 3.42 4.86
CA GLY A 89 -12.98 2.20 5.58
C GLY A 89 -12.53 0.96 4.83
N SER A 90 -12.11 -0.07 5.57
CA SER A 90 -11.78 -1.38 5.01
C SER A 90 -12.15 -2.49 5.98
N GLU A 91 -12.79 -3.53 5.49
CA GLU A 91 -13.05 -4.77 6.22
C GLU A 91 -12.55 -5.95 5.41
N VAL A 92 -11.61 -6.70 5.99
CA VAL A 92 -10.92 -7.82 5.36
C VAL A 92 -11.25 -9.07 6.17
N VAL A 93 -11.75 -10.10 5.51
CA VAL A 93 -12.06 -11.40 6.14
C VAL A 93 -11.33 -12.49 5.38
N PHE A 94 -10.49 -13.26 6.07
CA PHE A 94 -9.77 -14.37 5.45
C PHE A 94 -9.53 -15.52 6.42
N ASP A 95 -9.38 -16.72 5.86
CA ASP A 95 -9.05 -17.93 6.61
C ASP A 95 -7.53 -18.03 6.79
N ALA A 96 -7.08 -17.86 8.04
CA ALA A 96 -5.66 -17.92 8.37
C ALA A 96 -5.06 -19.32 8.19
N GLY A 97 -5.86 -20.37 8.39
CA GLY A 97 -5.45 -21.76 8.19
C GLY A 97 -5.28 -22.07 6.70
N ALA A 98 -6.25 -21.67 5.87
CA ALA A 98 -6.17 -21.82 4.42
C ALA A 98 -5.00 -21.01 3.81
N MET A 99 -4.68 -19.85 4.40
CA MET A 99 -3.54 -19.02 4.01
C MET A 99 -2.20 -19.70 4.32
N LEU A 100 -2.09 -20.41 5.46
CA LEU A 100 -0.85 -21.05 5.91
C LEU A 100 -0.75 -22.54 5.53
N GLN A 101 -1.71 -23.04 4.76
CA GLN A 101 -1.75 -24.45 4.37
C GLN A 101 -0.43 -24.86 3.70
N ARG A 102 0.15 -25.99 4.15
CA ARG A 102 1.46 -26.52 3.71
C ARG A 102 2.67 -25.62 3.98
N THR A 103 2.53 -24.63 4.87
CA THR A 103 3.70 -24.01 5.52
C THR A 103 4.07 -24.79 6.79
N PRO A 104 5.29 -24.65 7.32
CA PRO A 104 5.64 -25.24 8.62
C PRO A 104 4.79 -24.75 9.80
N LEU A 105 3.92 -23.76 9.59
CA LEU A 105 3.02 -23.15 10.57
C LEU A 105 1.54 -23.53 10.36
N GLU A 106 1.26 -24.57 9.57
CA GLU A 106 -0.11 -25.06 9.39
C GLU A 106 -0.73 -25.45 10.75
N GLY A 107 -1.71 -24.66 11.21
CA GLY A 107 -2.45 -24.88 12.45
C GLY A 107 -3.71 -25.69 12.21
N THR A 108 -4.14 -26.46 13.21
CA THR A 108 -5.29 -27.38 13.13
C THR A 108 -6.67 -26.72 13.15
N ASP A 109 -6.77 -25.44 13.53
CA ASP A 109 -8.06 -24.72 13.54
C ASP A 109 -8.01 -23.56 12.55
N GLY A 110 -8.74 -23.72 11.43
CA GLY A 110 -8.95 -22.71 10.40
C GLY A 110 -9.74 -21.51 10.94
N GLN A 111 -9.07 -20.68 11.73
CA GLN A 111 -9.65 -19.47 12.28
C GLN A 111 -9.77 -18.41 11.18
N ARG A 112 -10.97 -17.86 11.04
CA ARG A 112 -11.20 -16.69 10.19
C ARG A 112 -10.85 -15.43 10.95
N LEU A 113 -9.95 -14.65 10.37
CA LEU A 113 -9.56 -13.35 10.90
C LEU A 113 -10.36 -12.27 10.21
N VAL A 114 -10.82 -11.31 11.00
CA VAL A 114 -11.45 -10.08 10.53
C VAL A 114 -10.52 -8.92 10.88
N VAL A 115 -10.11 -8.18 9.87
CA VAL A 115 -9.31 -6.95 10.01
C VAL A 115 -10.18 -5.78 9.59
N LYS A 116 -10.52 -4.91 10.54
CA LYS A 116 -11.23 -3.66 10.25
C LYS A 116 -10.26 -2.50 10.34
N SER A 117 -10.22 -1.66 9.33
CA SER A 117 -9.36 -0.48 9.27
C SER A 117 -10.17 0.76 8.93
N VAL A 118 -9.82 1.87 9.57
CA VAL A 118 -10.37 3.19 9.30
C VAL A 118 -9.20 4.18 9.22
N LEU A 119 -9.12 4.89 8.10
CA LEU A 119 -8.20 6.01 7.90
C LEU A 119 -9.01 7.28 7.76
N ASP A 120 -8.75 8.27 8.61
CA ASP A 120 -9.40 9.57 8.59
C ASP A 120 -8.40 10.61 8.08
N VAL A 121 -8.77 11.30 7.00
CA VAL A 121 -7.95 12.30 6.32
C VAL A 121 -8.66 13.64 6.43
N ASP A 122 -7.96 14.66 6.93
CA ASP A 122 -8.50 16.01 7.05
C ASP A 122 -8.69 16.70 5.69
N GLN A 123 -9.35 17.87 5.68
CA GLN A 123 -9.55 18.65 4.45
C GLN A 123 -8.24 19.06 3.73
N ALA A 124 -7.15 19.20 4.48
CA ALA A 124 -5.84 19.57 3.96
C ALA A 124 -5.10 18.38 3.34
N GLY A 125 -5.61 17.16 3.54
CA GLY A 125 -5.05 15.90 3.07
C GLY A 125 -4.09 15.23 4.05
N ASN A 126 -4.04 15.68 5.30
CA ASN A 126 -3.20 15.05 6.32
C ASN A 126 -3.94 13.92 7.01
N LEU A 127 -3.17 12.95 7.50
CA LEU A 127 -3.69 11.93 8.38
C LEU A 127 -4.16 12.55 9.70
N ASN A 128 -5.44 12.39 10.00
CA ASN A 128 -6.03 12.76 11.29
C ASN A 128 -5.98 11.57 12.26
N MET A 129 -6.44 10.40 11.79
CA MET A 129 -6.50 9.17 12.59
C MET A 129 -6.31 7.94 11.71
N LEU A 130 -5.63 6.93 12.24
CA LEU A 130 -5.61 5.57 11.73
C LEU A 130 -6.10 4.66 12.86
N ARG A 131 -7.08 3.80 12.61
CA ARG A 131 -7.41 2.70 13.51
C ARG A 131 -7.46 1.40 12.73
N THR A 132 -6.79 0.37 13.22
CA THR A 132 -6.93 -0.98 12.69
C THR A 132 -7.12 -1.96 13.83
N ALA A 133 -8.11 -2.83 13.71
CA ALA A 133 -8.39 -3.88 14.69
C ALA A 133 -8.44 -5.24 14.01
N VAL A 134 -7.79 -6.23 14.63
CA VAL A 134 -7.78 -7.63 14.23
C VAL A 134 -8.52 -8.45 15.27
N ARG A 135 -9.46 -9.27 14.85
CA ARG A 135 -10.23 -10.19 15.71
C ARG A 135 -10.50 -11.51 15.00
N ILE A 136 -10.97 -12.50 15.75
CA ILE A 136 -11.48 -13.76 15.19
C ILE A 136 -12.96 -13.56 14.83
N GLU A 137 -13.40 -14.12 13.71
CA GLU A 137 -14.82 -14.13 13.35
C GLU A 137 -15.65 -14.83 14.43
N GLY A 138 -16.72 -14.18 14.90
CA GLY A 138 -17.54 -14.67 16.01
C GLY A 138 -17.02 -14.34 17.42
N ASP A 139 -15.78 -13.86 17.56
CA ASP A 139 -15.23 -13.39 18.83
C ASP A 139 -15.21 -11.85 18.87
N PRO A 140 -15.80 -11.20 19.90
CA PRO A 140 -15.71 -9.74 20.06
C PRO A 140 -14.33 -9.26 20.53
N SER A 141 -13.44 -10.16 20.97
CA SER A 141 -12.14 -9.81 21.51
C SER A 141 -11.18 -9.36 20.40
N GLU A 142 -10.57 -8.18 20.58
CA GLU A 142 -9.56 -7.67 19.67
C GLU A 142 -8.19 -8.31 20.00
N LEU A 143 -7.65 -9.09 19.05
CA LEU A 143 -6.34 -9.73 19.17
C LEU A 143 -5.19 -8.72 19.02
N LEU A 144 -5.41 -7.68 18.22
CA LEU A 144 -4.47 -6.59 17.99
C LEU A 144 -5.23 -5.33 17.56
N ILE A 145 -4.84 -4.21 18.14
CA ILE A 145 -5.35 -2.88 17.84
C ILE A 145 -4.16 -2.00 17.50
N LEU A 146 -4.24 -1.27 16.40
CA LEU A 146 -3.30 -0.25 15.97
C LEU A 146 -4.04 1.08 15.95
N GLU A 147 -3.56 2.05 16.70
CA GLU A 147 -4.09 3.41 16.76
C GLU A 147 -2.98 4.37 16.36
N GLY A 148 -3.19 5.12 15.28
CA GLY A 148 -2.29 6.14 14.79
C GLY A 148 -2.93 7.52 14.87
N HIS A 149 -2.20 8.51 15.36
CA HIS A 149 -2.61 9.90 15.35
C HIS A 149 -1.40 10.80 15.09
N LEU A 150 -1.67 12.00 14.59
CA LEU A 150 -0.63 13.01 14.41
C LEU A 150 -0.33 13.69 15.76
N GLU A 151 0.93 13.68 16.17
CA GLU A 151 1.49 14.42 17.30
C GLU A 151 2.51 15.42 16.73
N ASP A 152 2.12 16.69 16.62
CA ASP A 152 2.94 17.76 16.05
C ASP A 152 3.37 17.47 14.59
N ASP A 153 4.66 17.17 14.37
CA ASP A 153 5.28 16.83 13.08
C ASP A 153 5.60 15.34 12.94
N ALA A 154 5.12 14.52 13.87
CA ALA A 154 5.30 13.09 13.89
C ALA A 154 3.96 12.37 13.95
N ILE A 155 3.91 11.16 13.42
CA ILE A 155 2.79 10.26 13.64
C ILE A 155 3.21 9.25 14.71
N ALA A 156 2.36 9.09 15.72
CA ALA A 156 2.50 8.11 16.77
C ALA A 156 1.53 6.96 16.49
N ILE A 157 2.06 5.75 16.26
CA ILE A 157 1.26 4.54 16.08
C ILE A 157 1.47 3.64 17.29
N THR A 158 0.40 3.41 18.03
CA THR A 158 0.36 2.55 19.21
C THR A 158 -0.31 1.23 18.87
N ALA A 159 0.44 0.14 19.05
CA ALA A 159 -0.03 -1.22 18.92
C ALA A 159 -0.34 -1.81 20.31
N ARG A 160 -1.52 -2.38 20.49
CA ARG A 160 -1.98 -3.03 21.72
C ARG A 160 -2.61 -4.39 21.43
N GLY A 161 -2.35 -5.40 22.25
CA GLY A 161 -3.10 -6.65 22.17
C GLY A 161 -2.36 -7.85 22.76
N PRO A 162 -3.09 -8.96 23.02
CA PRO A 162 -2.51 -10.18 23.58
C PRO A 162 -1.43 -10.83 22.71
N MET A 163 -1.41 -10.56 21.39
CA MET A 163 -0.38 -11.08 20.48
C MET A 163 0.97 -10.36 20.61
N LEU A 164 1.04 -9.22 21.31
CA LEU A 164 2.29 -8.49 21.49
C LEU A 164 3.03 -9.01 22.73
N VAL A 165 4.27 -9.45 22.54
CA VAL A 165 5.16 -9.94 23.60
C VAL A 165 5.31 -8.94 24.78
N PHE A 166 5.06 -7.65 24.55
CA PHE A 166 5.17 -6.59 25.56
C PHE A 166 3.88 -5.78 25.78
N GLY A 167 2.72 -6.31 25.39
CA GLY A 167 1.40 -5.69 25.64
C GLY A 167 1.08 -4.46 24.79
N GLU A 168 1.87 -3.38 24.95
CA GLU A 168 1.72 -2.11 24.25
C GLU A 168 3.07 -1.65 23.67
N ARG A 169 3.07 -1.18 22.43
CA ARG A 169 4.24 -0.63 21.74
C ARG A 169 3.87 0.61 20.93
N THR A 170 4.56 1.72 21.15
CA THR A 170 4.37 2.95 20.38
C THR A 170 5.56 3.19 19.46
N PHE A 171 5.28 3.41 18.19
CA PHE A 171 6.23 3.80 17.16
C PHE A 171 6.01 5.27 16.82
N ARG A 172 7.09 6.05 16.77
CA ARG A 172 7.06 7.44 16.32
C ARG A 172 7.95 7.63 15.13
N PHE A 173 7.46 8.35 14.13
CA PHE A 173 8.23 8.68 12.94
C PHE A 173 7.81 10.04 12.39
N PRO A 174 8.74 10.78 11.76
CA PRO A 174 8.42 12.06 11.14
C PRO A 174 7.31 11.91 10.11
N TYR A 175 6.33 12.81 10.16
CA TYR A 175 5.23 12.90 9.21
C TYR A 175 5.42 14.16 8.36
N ARG A 176 5.51 13.96 7.04
CA ARG A 176 5.42 15.08 6.10
C ARG A 176 3.95 15.33 5.83
N ALA A 177 3.55 16.60 5.74
CA ALA A 177 2.18 16.96 5.37
C ALA A 177 1.74 16.19 4.10
N ARG A 178 0.54 15.60 4.16
CA ARG A 178 -0.04 14.73 3.11
C ARG A 178 0.75 13.45 2.80
N GLY A 179 1.72 13.10 3.64
CA GLY A 179 2.51 11.89 3.51
C GLY A 179 1.63 10.66 3.48
N MET A 180 1.96 9.72 2.58
CA MET A 180 1.17 8.52 2.38
C MET A 180 1.38 7.52 3.53
N VAL A 181 0.28 7.14 4.18
CA VAL A 181 0.24 6.12 5.23
C VAL A 181 -0.84 5.11 4.86
N GLN A 182 -0.50 3.83 4.91
CA GLN A 182 -1.34 2.76 4.42
C GLN A 182 -1.34 1.59 5.38
N ASN A 183 -2.46 0.87 5.42
CA ASN A 183 -2.53 -0.44 6.04
C ASN A 183 -2.26 -1.50 4.96
N SER A 184 -1.36 -2.43 5.21
CA SER A 184 -0.96 -3.43 4.21
C SER A 184 -2.12 -4.31 3.73
N LEU A 185 -3.14 -4.55 4.56
CA LEU A 185 -4.30 -5.37 4.17
C LEU A 185 -5.50 -4.55 3.69
N SER A 186 -5.44 -3.22 3.76
CA SER A 186 -6.50 -2.35 3.23
C SER A 186 -6.08 -1.90 1.84
N PRO A 187 -6.57 -2.54 0.76
CA PRO A 187 -6.18 -2.19 -0.59
C PRO A 187 -6.59 -0.75 -0.87
N LEU A 188 -5.78 -0.05 -1.67
CA LEU A 188 -6.17 1.27 -2.14
C LEU A 188 -7.20 1.13 -3.25
N GLU A 189 -8.19 2.01 -3.25
CA GLU A 189 -9.18 2.11 -4.31
C GLU A 189 -8.54 2.66 -5.61
N ARG A 190 -7.71 3.70 -5.47
CA ARG A 190 -7.18 4.47 -6.59
C ARG A 190 -5.86 5.14 -6.20
N ILE A 191 -4.96 5.25 -7.16
CA ILE A 191 -3.71 6.01 -7.05
C ILE A 191 -3.65 6.93 -8.29
N PRO A 192 -4.14 8.18 -8.19
CA PRO A 192 -4.23 9.08 -9.34
C PRO A 192 -2.86 9.67 -9.73
N GLY A 193 -2.76 10.28 -10.91
CA GLY A 193 -1.60 11.09 -11.30
C GLY A 193 -0.32 10.29 -11.58
N LEU A 194 -0.45 8.99 -11.86
CA LEU A 194 0.67 8.10 -12.07
C LEU A 194 1.39 8.35 -13.40
N HIS A 195 2.71 8.33 -13.33
CA HIS A 195 3.60 8.40 -14.50
C HIS A 195 4.80 7.48 -14.28
N VAL A 196 5.29 6.85 -15.35
CA VAL A 196 6.49 6.00 -15.29
C VAL A 196 7.69 6.81 -14.83
N GLY A 197 8.45 6.26 -13.87
CA GLY A 197 9.60 6.90 -13.25
C GLY A 197 9.29 7.69 -11.98
N GLN A 198 8.01 7.86 -11.60
CA GLN A 198 7.67 8.47 -10.31
C GLN A 198 8.17 7.60 -9.18
N ARG A 199 8.70 8.24 -8.14
CA ARG A 199 9.21 7.59 -6.93
C ARG A 199 8.75 8.33 -5.70
N TRP A 200 8.43 7.58 -4.65
CA TRP A 200 8.11 8.17 -3.36
C TRP A 200 8.34 7.17 -2.22
N GLU A 201 8.36 7.70 -1.00
CA GLU A 201 8.36 6.90 0.22
C GLU A 201 6.95 6.88 0.81
N SER A 202 6.54 5.71 1.30
CA SER A 202 5.27 5.52 2.01
C SER A 202 5.51 4.79 3.32
N ARG A 203 4.53 4.88 4.22
CA ARG A 203 4.52 4.18 5.51
C ARG A 203 3.45 3.12 5.47
N VAL A 204 3.86 1.87 5.58
CA VAL A 204 2.95 0.72 5.58
C VAL A 204 2.88 0.17 7.00
N VAL A 205 1.65 0.07 7.51
CA VAL A 205 1.32 -0.47 8.81
C VAL A 205 0.82 -1.90 8.61
N SER A 206 1.48 -2.86 9.24
CA SER A 206 1.12 -4.27 9.14
C SER A 206 0.16 -4.65 10.28
N PRO A 207 -1.10 -4.99 9.99
CA PRO A 207 -2.09 -5.36 11.01
C PRO A 207 -1.81 -6.72 11.64
N LEU A 208 -0.96 -7.55 11.04
CA LEU A 208 -0.63 -8.88 11.58
C LEU A 208 0.57 -8.85 12.54
N THR A 209 1.48 -7.88 12.34
CA THR A 209 2.70 -7.79 13.15
C THR A 209 2.73 -6.57 14.08
N GLY A 210 1.83 -5.60 13.84
CA GLY A 210 1.82 -4.31 14.50
C GLY A 210 3.05 -3.44 14.21
N ARG A 211 3.82 -3.77 13.16
CA ARG A 211 5.00 -3.03 12.75
C ARG A 211 4.65 -1.96 11.73
N VAL A 212 5.43 -0.89 11.74
CA VAL A 212 5.40 0.16 10.73
C VAL A 212 6.69 0.12 9.94
N GLU A 213 6.59 0.12 8.62
CA GLU A 213 7.73 -0.03 7.72
C GLU A 213 7.73 1.08 6.68
N THR A 214 8.92 1.62 6.40
CA THR A 214 9.12 2.52 5.25
C THR A 214 9.22 1.67 3.99
N VAL A 215 8.44 2.01 2.98
CA VAL A 215 8.53 1.40 1.67
C VAL A 215 8.93 2.44 0.63
N HIS A 216 9.72 2.00 -0.34
CA HIS A 216 10.10 2.82 -1.49
C HIS A 216 9.28 2.33 -2.68
N VAL A 217 8.54 3.25 -3.28
CA VAL A 217 7.60 2.96 -4.34
C VAL A 217 8.11 3.59 -5.63
N GLU A 218 7.98 2.86 -6.74
CA GLU A 218 8.40 3.30 -8.07
C GLU A 218 7.39 2.83 -9.11
N VAL A 219 6.96 3.72 -10.00
CA VAL A 219 6.17 3.34 -11.19
C VAL A 219 7.15 2.88 -12.26
N THR A 220 7.21 1.57 -12.50
CA THR A 220 8.24 0.96 -13.35
C THR A 220 7.81 0.79 -14.79
N ASP A 221 6.53 0.57 -15.04
CA ASP A 221 6.02 0.26 -16.38
C ASP A 221 4.62 0.82 -16.63
N ARG A 222 4.22 0.87 -17.90
CA ARG A 222 2.89 1.28 -18.37
C ARG A 222 2.37 0.30 -19.43
N ASN A 223 1.07 0.31 -19.67
CA ASN A 223 0.42 -0.58 -20.65
C ASN A 223 0.65 -2.07 -20.33
N VAL A 224 0.79 -2.42 -19.04
CA VAL A 224 0.79 -3.81 -18.58
C VAL A 224 -0.65 -4.31 -18.59
N MET A 225 -0.94 -5.32 -19.39
CA MET A 225 -2.31 -5.81 -19.60
C MET A 225 -2.72 -6.74 -18.46
N VAL A 226 -3.76 -6.37 -17.72
CA VAL A 226 -4.32 -7.18 -16.63
C VAL A 226 -5.73 -7.64 -17.01
N PRO A 227 -6.07 -8.94 -16.88
CA PRO A 227 -7.44 -9.41 -17.03
C PRO A 227 -8.34 -8.80 -15.96
N TRP A 228 -9.46 -8.19 -16.35
CA TRP A 228 -10.44 -7.64 -15.43
C TRP A 228 -11.84 -7.60 -16.07
N GLY A 229 -12.79 -8.32 -15.48
CA GLY A 229 -14.09 -8.58 -16.12
C GLY A 229 -13.91 -9.35 -17.43
N ASP A 230 -14.54 -8.88 -18.50
CA ASP A 230 -14.51 -9.54 -19.82
C ASP A 230 -13.37 -9.06 -20.74
N GLY A 231 -12.40 -8.31 -20.21
CA GLY A 231 -11.39 -7.65 -21.03
C GLY A 231 -10.00 -7.58 -20.40
N LEU A 232 -9.03 -7.16 -21.21
CA LEU A 232 -7.70 -6.78 -20.78
C LEU A 232 -7.65 -5.26 -20.59
N VAL A 233 -7.21 -4.82 -19.42
CA VAL A 233 -7.13 -3.40 -19.07
C VAL A 233 -5.66 -2.99 -19.02
N PRO A 234 -5.27 -1.89 -19.70
CA PRO A 234 -3.91 -1.36 -19.60
C PRO A 234 -3.70 -0.72 -18.22
N THR A 235 -2.59 -1.07 -17.58
CA THR A 235 -2.24 -0.61 -16.24
C THR A 235 -0.82 -0.06 -16.18
N PHE A 236 -0.60 0.85 -15.23
CA PHE A 236 0.70 1.12 -14.65
C PHE A 236 1.10 -0.01 -13.70
N LEU A 237 2.37 -0.41 -13.77
CA LEU A 237 2.98 -1.29 -12.78
C LEU A 237 3.73 -0.46 -11.76
N ILE A 238 3.38 -0.64 -10.50
CA ILE A 238 3.98 0.03 -9.37
C ILE A 238 4.74 -1.03 -8.57
N GLU A 239 6.05 -0.89 -8.44
CA GLU A 239 6.88 -1.72 -7.57
C GLU A 239 7.08 -1.05 -6.22
N THR A 240 6.79 -1.80 -5.17
CA THR A 240 7.05 -1.41 -3.79
C THR A 240 8.18 -2.26 -3.22
N ARG A 241 9.24 -1.62 -2.73
CA ARG A 241 10.41 -2.26 -2.11
C ARG A 241 10.39 -1.99 -0.61
N MET A 242 10.43 -3.07 0.15
CA MET A 242 10.34 -3.06 1.62
C MET A 242 11.60 -3.73 2.20
N ALA A 243 12.30 -3.01 3.06
CA ALA A 243 13.50 -3.51 3.72
C ALA A 243 13.12 -4.21 5.03
N LEU A 244 13.03 -5.54 5.01
CA LEU A 244 12.90 -6.35 6.22
C LEU A 244 14.29 -6.70 6.76
N PRO A 245 14.45 -6.99 8.07
CA PRO A 245 15.76 -7.22 8.70
C PRO A 245 16.64 -8.30 8.04
N MET A 246 16.04 -9.24 7.30
CA MET A 246 16.74 -10.37 6.67
C MET A 246 16.60 -10.43 5.14
N ARG A 247 15.75 -9.59 4.53
CA ARG A 247 15.50 -9.61 3.07
C ARG A 247 14.87 -8.32 2.59
N VAL A 248 15.14 -7.97 1.33
CA VAL A 248 14.34 -6.97 0.62
C VAL A 248 13.18 -7.71 -0.05
N VAL A 249 11.95 -7.32 0.28
CA VAL A 249 10.76 -7.86 -0.36
C VAL A 249 10.25 -6.88 -1.40
N ARG A 250 9.74 -7.40 -2.50
CA ARG A 250 9.06 -6.64 -3.54
C ARG A 250 7.59 -6.99 -3.53
N ALA A 251 6.75 -5.99 -3.76
CA ALA A 251 5.33 -6.14 -3.98
C ALA A 251 4.94 -5.32 -5.20
N ARG A 252 3.97 -5.80 -5.97
CA ARG A 252 3.46 -5.14 -7.16
C ARG A 252 2.05 -4.60 -6.93
N THR A 253 1.74 -3.46 -7.52
CA THR A 253 0.38 -2.93 -7.61
C THR A 253 0.11 -2.54 -9.05
N TRP A 254 -1.07 -2.91 -9.56
CA TRP A 254 -1.51 -2.61 -10.91
C TRP A 254 -2.64 -1.61 -10.84
N ALA A 255 -2.39 -0.41 -11.37
CA ALA A 255 -3.35 0.68 -11.40
C ALA A 255 -3.71 1.03 -12.84
N ARG A 256 -5.00 1.09 -13.17
CA ARG A 256 -5.50 1.40 -14.51
C ARG A 256 -4.91 2.72 -15.02
N GLU A 257 -4.44 2.71 -16.27
CA GLU A 257 -3.72 3.85 -16.85
C GLU A 257 -4.58 5.12 -16.98
N SER A 258 -5.88 4.97 -17.24
CA SER A 258 -6.77 6.12 -17.50
C SER A 258 -7.05 7.00 -16.28
N ASP A 259 -7.08 6.40 -15.09
CA ASP A 259 -7.70 7.02 -13.92
C ASP A 259 -7.05 6.57 -12.58
N GLY A 260 -6.04 5.70 -12.64
CA GLY A 260 -5.34 5.20 -11.46
C GLY A 260 -6.11 4.15 -10.65
N LEU A 261 -7.22 3.60 -11.16
CA LEU A 261 -8.01 2.60 -10.43
C LEU A 261 -7.17 1.37 -10.12
N VAL A 262 -6.99 1.01 -8.86
CA VAL A 262 -6.19 -0.18 -8.50
C VAL A 262 -7.03 -1.42 -8.81
N LEU A 263 -6.47 -2.32 -9.62
CA LEU A 263 -7.11 -3.57 -10.03
C LEU A 263 -6.54 -4.78 -9.28
N ARG A 264 -5.26 -4.73 -8.94
CA ARG A 264 -4.56 -5.81 -8.24
C ARG A 264 -3.46 -5.25 -7.36
N GLN A 265 -3.25 -5.85 -6.19
CA GLN A 265 -2.20 -5.47 -5.25
C GLN A 265 -1.62 -6.70 -4.56
N GLU A 266 -0.29 -6.82 -4.53
CA GLU A 266 0.42 -7.81 -3.74
C GLU A 266 0.69 -7.30 -2.33
N VAL A 267 0.53 -8.17 -1.35
CA VAL A 267 0.81 -7.90 0.06
C VAL A 267 1.73 -8.99 0.59
N PRO A 268 3.04 -8.74 0.63
CA PRO A 268 3.99 -9.71 1.14
C PRO A 268 3.83 -9.86 2.64
N LEU A 269 3.59 -11.09 3.09
CA LEU A 269 3.69 -11.49 4.48
C LEU A 269 5.04 -12.19 4.72
N MET A 270 5.30 -12.59 5.97
CA MET A 270 6.58 -13.22 6.32
C MET A 270 6.83 -14.51 5.51
N ILE A 271 5.79 -15.30 5.24
CA ILE A 271 5.92 -16.65 4.67
C ILE A 271 5.19 -16.78 3.33
N VAL A 272 4.12 -16.01 3.12
CA VAL A 272 3.28 -16.05 1.91
C VAL A 272 3.10 -14.66 1.33
N THR A 273 2.74 -14.56 0.06
CA THR A 273 2.31 -13.30 -0.55
C THR A 273 0.81 -13.39 -0.82
N LEU A 274 0.05 -12.42 -0.34
CA LEU A 274 -1.36 -12.30 -0.70
C LEU A 274 -1.49 -11.47 -1.97
N VAL A 275 -2.47 -11.81 -2.80
CA VAL A 275 -2.88 -11.02 -3.97
C VAL A 275 -4.31 -10.57 -3.73
N LEU A 276 -4.52 -9.26 -3.63
CA LEU A 276 -5.84 -8.65 -3.55
C LEU A 276 -6.25 -8.24 -4.95
N GLU A 277 -7.32 -8.83 -5.46
CA GLU A 277 -7.83 -8.57 -6.80
C GLU A 277 -9.21 -7.91 -6.72
N ARG A 278 -9.36 -6.75 -7.38
CA ARG A 278 -10.60 -5.99 -7.40
C ARG A 278 -11.65 -6.73 -8.21
N GLN A 279 -12.82 -6.94 -7.64
CA GLN A 279 -13.95 -7.48 -8.39
C GLN A 279 -14.51 -6.40 -9.33
N PRO A 280 -14.85 -6.76 -10.58
CA PRO A 280 -15.53 -5.83 -11.48
C PRO A 280 -16.87 -5.39 -10.87
N PRO A 281 -17.34 -4.18 -11.18
CA PRO A 281 -18.66 -3.74 -10.75
C PRO A 281 -19.72 -4.70 -11.32
N PRO A 282 -20.83 -4.92 -10.60
CA PRO A 282 -21.90 -5.79 -11.08
C PRO A 282 -22.47 -5.26 -12.40
N PRO A 283 -22.96 -6.14 -13.30
CA PRO A 283 -23.50 -5.74 -14.59
C PRO A 283 -24.63 -4.71 -14.42
N GLY A 284 -24.46 -3.53 -15.03
CA GLY A 284 -25.44 -2.43 -14.98
C GLY A 284 -25.19 -1.34 -13.93
N ALA A 285 -24.16 -1.48 -13.08
CA ALA A 285 -23.66 -0.36 -12.31
C ALA A 285 -22.91 0.61 -13.25
N VAL A 286 -23.33 1.88 -13.29
CA VAL A 286 -22.65 2.91 -14.08
C VAL A 286 -21.34 3.26 -13.38
N GLU A 287 -20.22 2.90 -13.99
CA GLU A 287 -18.89 3.34 -13.54
C GLU A 287 -18.77 4.83 -13.91
N ASN A 288 -18.85 5.71 -12.92
CA ASN A 288 -18.61 7.14 -13.14
C ASN A 288 -17.13 7.31 -13.53
N ARG A 289 -16.92 7.72 -14.78
CA ARG A 289 -15.60 8.05 -15.34
C ARG A 289 -15.18 9.47 -14.99
#